data_AF-A0A516KJF5-F1
#
_entry.id   AF-A0A516KJF5-F1
#
_cell.length_a   1.000
_cell.length_b   1.000
_cell.length_c   1.000
_cell.angle_alpha   90.00
_cell.angle_beta   90.00
_cell.angle_gamma   90.00
#
_symmetry.space_group_name_H-M   'P 1'
#
loop_
_entity.id
_entity.type
_entity.pdbx_description
1 polymer ?
#
loop_
_entity_poly.entity_id
_entity_poly.type
_entity_poly.pdbx_seq_one_letter_code
_entity_poly.pdbx_strand_id
1 'polypeptide(L)'
;MRIKKIYLRLFQCLFVLLFIFLMLAKTLTIFAVIYSITAVLVIGHTWLSKKKLRTRVIFSFIYLLIMILQQVINTSFVFSGNEVWGQFMLKKLVAIIIILVPFLVLYLNYLYTLQYQFSLKDLSSISFEMIKMIHGKGVALKNNVRKGTSSLSKENLNEIVKDIPRHSYTNYLNKETLTNQYFEECEKSLEDKHLYIIISSTGSPASELISLFTHKTYNHVSLSFDRELKTIISYNGGENVAPPGLNREQLVFFNKKDDASIMVYKIPAPREKKQAIIDKIREINNVGSAYNLVGLVTKFSIRPNIMFCSQFVYEILKFAGLEYFHSTSTKVKPTDFVENDYYRKLQFCYEIKFNEL
;
A
#
# COMPACT_ATOMS: atom_id res chain seq x y z
N MET A 1 27.54 -1.45 16.08
CA MET A 1 26.39 -2.39 15.93
C MET A 1 25.94 -3.08 17.23
N ARG A 2 26.83 -3.52 18.14
CA ARG A 2 26.46 -4.18 19.42
C ARG A 2 25.62 -3.29 20.36
N ILE A 3 25.98 -2.01 20.49
CA ILE A 3 25.28 -1.04 21.34
C ILE A 3 23.81 -0.85 20.93
N LYS A 4 23.54 -0.74 19.62
CA LYS A 4 22.17 -0.59 19.09
C LYS A 4 21.30 -1.83 19.34
N LYS A 5 21.89 -3.04 19.33
CA LYS A 5 21.18 -4.30 19.69
C LYS A 5 20.87 -4.41 21.18
N ILE A 6 21.74 -3.87 22.05
CA ILE A 6 21.51 -3.85 23.51
C ILE A 6 20.35 -2.92 23.85
N TYR A 7 20.33 -1.70 23.33
CA TYR A 7 19.21 -0.78 23.53
C TYR A 7 17.88 -1.32 22.98
N LEU A 8 17.91 -2.01 21.84
CA LEU A 8 16.71 -2.65 21.30
C LEU A 8 16.17 -3.74 22.23
N ARG A 9 17.05 -4.58 22.79
CA ARG A 9 16.65 -5.60 23.78
C ARG A 9 16.13 -4.99 25.07
N LEU A 10 16.78 -3.94 25.58
CA LEU A 10 16.31 -3.22 26.77
C LEU A 10 14.92 -2.60 26.55
N PHE A 11 14.70 -2.00 25.38
CA PHE A 11 13.40 -1.45 25.01
C PHE A 11 12.32 -2.53 24.89
N GLN A 12 12.64 -3.67 24.26
CA GLN A 12 11.72 -4.82 24.19
C GLN A 12 11.38 -5.34 25.59
N CYS A 13 12.37 -5.46 26.49
CA CYS A 13 12.16 -5.87 27.86
C CYS A 13 11.24 -4.89 28.61
N LEU A 14 11.49 -3.57 28.48
CA LEU A 14 10.65 -2.54 29.07
C LEU A 14 9.21 -2.60 28.55
N PHE A 15 9.02 -2.85 27.26
CA PHE A 15 7.70 -2.99 26.65
C PHE A 15 6.95 -4.21 27.19
N VAL A 16 7.62 -5.35 27.33
CA VAL A 16 7.04 -6.57 27.92
C VAL A 16 6.68 -6.35 29.39
N LEU A 17 7.54 -5.68 30.16
CA LEU A 17 7.27 -5.34 31.56
C LEU A 17 6.05 -4.40 31.69
N LEU A 18 5.96 -3.37 30.85
CA LEU A 18 4.81 -2.47 30.80
C LEU A 18 3.52 -3.20 30.42
N PHE A 19 3.59 -4.11 29.46
CA PHE A 19 2.46 -4.94 29.05
C PHE A 19 1.97 -5.82 30.20
N ILE A 20 2.87 -6.53 30.89
CA ILE A 20 2.53 -7.36 32.05
C ILE A 20 1.92 -6.50 33.17
N PHE A 21 2.52 -5.35 33.47
CA PHE A 21 2.02 -4.41 34.47
C PHE A 21 0.58 -3.96 34.15
N LEU A 22 0.31 -3.59 32.90
CA LEU A 22 -1.02 -3.18 32.46
C LEU A 22 -2.03 -4.33 32.50
N MET A 23 -1.60 -5.57 32.19
CA MET A 23 -2.44 -6.76 32.32
C MET A 23 -2.75 -7.12 33.79
N LEU A 24 -1.90 -6.75 34.73
CA LEU A 24 -2.14 -6.92 36.17
C LEU A 24 -2.94 -5.75 36.79
N ALA A 25 -2.90 -4.57 36.19
CA ALA A 25 -3.60 -3.38 36.68
C ALA A 25 -5.13 -3.60 36.76
N LYS A 26 -5.72 -3.44 37.95
CA LYS A 26 -7.17 -3.60 38.16
C LYS A 26 -7.94 -2.29 38.13
N THR A 27 -7.25 -1.17 37.96
CA THR A 27 -7.82 0.17 38.09
C THR A 27 -7.83 0.92 36.76
N LEU A 28 -8.91 1.67 36.54
CA LEU A 28 -9.05 2.60 35.42
C LEU A 28 -7.96 3.68 35.41
N THR A 29 -7.52 4.10 36.61
CA THR A 29 -6.60 5.22 36.82
C THR A 29 -5.26 5.04 36.11
N ILE A 30 -4.71 3.83 36.13
CA ILE A 30 -3.41 3.53 35.50
C ILE A 30 -3.48 3.76 33.98
N PHE A 31 -4.55 3.30 33.34
CA PHE A 31 -4.76 3.49 31.90
C PHE A 31 -4.99 4.97 31.56
N ALA A 32 -5.79 5.68 32.36
CA ALA A 32 -6.04 7.11 32.16
C ALA A 32 -4.75 7.95 32.24
N VAL A 33 -3.85 7.62 33.16
CA VAL A 33 -2.53 8.27 33.28
C VAL A 33 -1.66 7.97 32.06
N ILE A 34 -1.61 6.71 31.61
CA ILE A 34 -0.78 6.33 30.45
C ILE A 34 -1.27 6.99 29.16
N TYR A 35 -2.58 7.06 28.93
CA TYR A 35 -3.13 7.80 27.77
C TYR A 35 -2.74 9.27 27.81
N SER A 36 -2.83 9.90 28.98
CA SER A 36 -2.45 11.30 29.18
C SER A 36 -0.95 11.55 28.93
N ILE A 37 -0.09 10.72 29.51
CA ILE A 37 1.37 10.79 29.28
C ILE A 37 1.70 10.61 27.80
N THR A 38 1.08 9.63 27.16
CA THR A 38 1.28 9.36 25.73
C THR A 38 0.92 10.58 24.90
N ALA A 39 -0.25 11.16 25.11
CA ALA A 39 -0.69 12.36 24.40
C ALA A 39 0.29 13.53 24.57
N VAL A 40 0.73 13.80 25.81
CA VAL A 40 1.71 14.85 26.11
C VAL A 40 3.03 14.61 25.37
N LEU A 41 3.53 13.37 25.35
CA LEU A 41 4.76 13.03 24.64
C LEU A 41 4.65 13.29 23.13
N VAL A 42 3.57 12.85 22.49
CA VAL A 42 3.40 13.01 21.03
C VAL A 42 3.15 14.47 20.65
N ILE A 43 2.42 15.20 21.49
CA ILE A 43 2.23 16.65 21.36
C ILE A 43 3.58 17.35 21.50
N GLY A 44 4.33 17.10 22.58
CA GLY A 44 5.65 17.68 22.80
C GLY A 44 6.60 17.42 21.64
N HIS A 45 6.66 16.18 21.13
CA HIS A 45 7.43 15.84 19.94
C HIS A 45 7.00 16.66 18.72
N THR A 46 5.69 16.87 18.52
CA THR A 46 5.16 17.66 17.41
C THR A 46 5.56 19.14 17.52
N TRP A 47 5.58 19.70 18.72
CA TRP A 47 5.97 21.09 18.96
C TRP A 47 7.48 21.32 18.86
N LEU A 48 8.29 20.34 19.26
CA LEU A 48 9.75 20.34 19.09
C LEU A 48 10.17 20.16 17.62
N SER A 49 9.28 19.65 16.77
CA SER A 49 9.56 19.46 15.34
C SER A 49 9.56 20.78 14.57
N LYS A 50 10.33 20.87 13.48
CA LYS A 50 10.39 22.04 12.57
C LYS A 50 9.14 22.23 11.68
N LYS A 51 7.96 21.77 12.11
CA LYS A 51 6.69 21.87 11.37
C LYS A 51 6.09 23.28 11.45
N LYS A 52 5.25 23.64 10.47
CA LYS A 52 4.48 24.90 10.46
C LYS A 52 3.52 24.97 11.65
N LEU A 53 3.28 26.17 12.17
CA LEU A 53 2.41 26.40 13.33
C LEU A 53 1.02 25.79 13.17
N ARG A 54 0.38 25.99 12.00
CA ARG A 54 -0.93 25.40 11.69
C ARG A 54 -0.94 23.87 11.84
N THR A 55 0.11 23.20 11.37
CA THR A 55 0.25 21.75 11.49
C THR A 55 0.42 21.33 12.94
N ARG A 56 1.20 22.07 13.74
CA ARG A 56 1.37 21.78 15.17
C ARG A 56 0.02 21.82 15.89
N VAL A 57 -0.75 22.90 15.68
CA VAL A 57 -2.07 23.09 16.31
C VAL A 57 -3.05 21.99 15.91
N ILE A 58 -3.16 21.68 14.62
CA ILE A 58 -4.07 20.63 14.13
C ILE A 58 -3.71 19.27 14.75
N PHE A 59 -2.44 18.88 14.73
CA PHE A 59 -2.03 17.59 15.29
C PHE A 59 -2.17 17.55 16.82
N SER A 60 -1.96 18.66 17.53
CA SER A 60 -2.28 18.74 18.95
C SER A 60 -3.76 18.47 19.24
N PHE A 61 -4.66 19.07 18.45
CA PHE A 61 -6.09 18.81 18.58
C PHE A 61 -6.43 17.34 18.31
N ILE A 62 -5.83 16.74 17.26
CA ILE A 62 -6.02 15.31 16.94
C ILE A 62 -5.57 14.42 18.11
N TYR A 63 -4.38 14.65 18.68
CA TYR A 63 -3.89 13.83 19.80
C TYR A 63 -4.74 13.99 21.05
N LEU A 64 -5.27 15.19 21.33
CA LEU A 64 -6.21 15.41 22.42
C LEU A 64 -7.54 14.67 22.19
N LEU A 65 -8.07 14.72 20.97
CA LEU A 65 -9.30 13.99 20.62
C LEU A 65 -9.11 12.48 20.78
N ILE A 66 -7.97 11.95 20.34
CA ILE A 66 -7.62 10.53 20.53
C ILE A 66 -7.60 10.21 22.04
N MET A 67 -6.91 11.01 22.85
CA MET A 67 -6.86 10.80 24.31
C MET A 67 -8.25 10.77 24.94
N ILE A 68 -9.14 11.69 24.56
CA ILE A 68 -10.53 11.72 25.05
C ILE A 68 -11.27 10.44 24.67
N LEU A 69 -11.18 10.02 23.40
CA LEU A 69 -11.80 8.77 22.94
C LEU A 69 -11.25 7.55 23.68
N GLN A 70 -9.94 7.51 23.93
CA GLN A 70 -9.30 6.44 24.72
C GLN A 70 -9.90 6.37 26.13
N GLN A 71 -10.10 7.52 26.80
CA GLN A 71 -10.71 7.57 28.12
C GLN A 71 -12.17 7.14 28.13
N VAL A 72 -12.94 7.55 27.11
CA VAL A 72 -14.35 7.16 26.95
C VAL A 72 -14.49 5.65 26.73
N ILE A 73 -13.67 5.07 25.84
CA ILE A 73 -13.63 3.62 25.59
C ILE A 73 -13.25 2.89 26.88
N ASN A 74 -12.23 3.36 27.60
CA ASN A 74 -11.77 2.68 28.79
C ASN A 74 -12.84 2.66 29.89
N THR A 75 -13.56 3.77 30.08
CA THR A 75 -14.61 3.88 31.09
C THR A 75 -15.89 3.14 30.68
N SER A 76 -16.33 3.31 29.43
CA SER A 76 -17.64 2.83 28.97
C SER A 76 -17.61 1.38 28.47
N PHE A 77 -16.45 0.88 28.05
CA PHE A 77 -16.31 -0.46 27.46
C PHE A 77 -15.41 -1.37 28.30
N VAL A 78 -14.21 -0.92 28.69
CA VAL A 78 -13.22 -1.81 29.34
C VAL A 78 -13.55 -2.07 30.80
N PHE A 79 -14.00 -1.05 31.53
CA PHE A 79 -14.33 -1.11 32.94
C PHE A 79 -15.84 -1.01 33.22
N SER A 80 -16.69 -1.48 32.30
CA SER A 80 -18.17 -1.37 32.36
C SER A 80 -18.87 -2.22 33.44
N GLY A 81 -18.12 -2.98 34.25
CA GLY A 81 -18.60 -3.60 35.49
C GLY A 81 -19.74 -4.62 35.33
N ASN A 82 -19.41 -5.86 34.93
CA ASN A 82 -20.12 -7.13 35.22
C ASN A 82 -19.68 -8.22 34.23
N GLU A 83 -18.39 -8.56 34.24
CA GLU A 83 -17.81 -9.43 33.21
C GLU A 83 -17.09 -10.63 33.80
N VAL A 84 -17.21 -11.76 33.10
CA VAL A 84 -16.39 -12.95 33.37
C VAL A 84 -14.92 -12.60 33.11
N TRP A 85 -14.02 -13.12 33.94
CA TRP A 85 -12.59 -12.81 33.93
C TRP A 85 -11.95 -12.81 32.53
N GLY A 86 -12.30 -13.78 31.66
CA GLY A 86 -11.77 -13.87 30.31
C GLY A 86 -12.18 -12.70 29.38
N GLN A 87 -13.44 -12.24 29.46
CA GLN A 87 -13.92 -11.10 28.67
C GLN A 87 -13.23 -9.82 29.11
N PHE A 88 -13.09 -9.61 30.43
CA PHE A 88 -12.37 -8.47 30.98
C PHE A 88 -10.91 -8.43 30.51
N MET A 89 -10.23 -9.58 30.49
CA MET A 89 -8.85 -9.67 29.97
C MET A 89 -8.75 -9.33 28.48
N LEU A 90 -9.72 -9.76 27.66
CA LEU A 90 -9.74 -9.42 26.24
C LEU A 90 -9.96 -7.91 26.02
N LYS A 91 -10.85 -7.29 26.78
CA LYS A 91 -11.05 -5.84 26.72
C LYS A 91 -9.81 -5.06 27.14
N LYS A 92 -9.05 -5.56 28.11
CA LYS A 92 -7.76 -4.97 28.49
C LYS A 92 -6.72 -5.07 27.38
N LEU A 93 -6.66 -6.17 26.62
CA LEU A 93 -5.79 -6.25 25.45
C LEU A 93 -6.12 -5.15 24.43
N VAL A 94 -7.41 -4.91 24.18
CA VAL A 94 -7.87 -3.82 23.32
C VAL A 94 -7.42 -2.46 23.87
N ALA A 95 -7.58 -2.22 25.18
CA ALA A 95 -7.15 -1.00 25.85
C ALA A 95 -5.64 -0.75 25.70
N ILE A 96 -4.82 -1.81 25.81
CA ILE A 96 -3.37 -1.75 25.64
C ILE A 96 -2.98 -1.46 24.18
N ILE A 97 -3.62 -2.13 23.21
CA ILE A 97 -3.38 -1.90 21.78
C ILE A 97 -3.70 -0.45 21.41
N ILE A 98 -4.79 0.08 21.95
CA ILE A 98 -5.24 1.45 21.69
C ILE A 98 -4.22 2.51 22.18
N ILE A 99 -3.34 2.20 23.15
CA ILE A 99 -2.23 3.10 23.57
C ILE A 99 -1.32 3.45 22.36
N LEU A 100 -1.23 2.57 21.37
CA LEU A 100 -0.35 2.74 20.21
C LEU A 100 -0.92 3.69 19.13
N VAL A 101 -2.21 4.04 19.20
CA VAL A 101 -2.90 4.85 18.17
C VAL A 101 -2.24 6.22 17.94
N PRO A 102 -1.88 7.02 18.96
CA PRO A 102 -1.16 8.28 18.76
C PRO A 102 0.18 8.12 18.03
N PHE A 103 0.90 7.03 18.28
CA PHE A 103 2.18 6.73 17.61
C PHE A 103 1.98 6.30 16.16
N LEU A 104 0.89 5.58 15.86
CA LEU A 104 0.50 5.28 14.48
C LEU A 104 0.21 6.57 13.69
N VAL A 105 -0.55 7.50 14.27
CA VAL A 105 -0.84 8.80 13.65
C VAL A 105 0.45 9.61 13.44
N LEU A 106 1.38 9.59 14.41
CA LEU A 106 2.70 10.19 14.26
C LEU A 106 3.48 9.58 13.08
N TYR A 107 3.49 8.24 12.98
CA TYR A 107 4.16 7.51 11.91
C TYR A 107 3.56 7.82 10.52
N LEU A 108 2.24 7.85 10.40
CA LEU A 108 1.55 8.22 9.16
C LEU A 108 1.88 9.67 8.74
N ASN A 109 1.92 10.60 9.70
CA ASN A 109 2.33 11.99 9.44
C ASN A 109 3.79 12.09 8.98
N TYR A 110 4.69 11.28 9.55
CA TYR A 110 6.07 11.19 9.11
C TYR A 110 6.17 10.70 7.66
N LEU A 111 5.44 9.64 7.29
CA LEU A 111 5.38 9.13 5.92
C LEU A 111 4.83 10.17 4.93
N TYR A 112 3.76 10.87 5.30
CA TYR A 112 3.17 11.95 4.50
C TYR A 112 4.17 13.09 4.26
N THR A 113 4.89 13.50 5.30
CA THR A 113 5.89 14.57 5.22
C THR A 113 7.05 14.18 4.29
N LEU A 114 7.55 12.94 4.40
CA LEU A 114 8.58 12.40 3.51
C LEU A 114 8.14 12.44 2.05
N GLN A 115 6.91 12.02 1.75
CA GLN A 115 6.39 12.00 0.39
C GLN A 115 6.30 13.41 -0.22
N TYR A 116 5.95 14.43 0.57
CA TYR A 116 5.82 15.80 0.09
C TYR A 116 7.16 16.57 0.02
N GLN A 117 8.11 16.27 0.91
CA GLN A 117 9.42 16.92 0.92
C GLN A 117 10.30 16.49 -0.27
N PHE A 118 10.15 15.26 -0.74
CA PHE A 118 10.82 14.80 -1.97
C PHE A 118 10.19 15.40 -3.24
N SER A 119 8.88 15.67 -3.24
CA SER A 119 8.19 16.31 -4.37
C SER A 119 8.55 17.79 -4.58
N LEU A 120 9.02 18.50 -3.53
CA LEU A 120 9.31 19.93 -3.58
C LEU A 120 10.76 20.25 -3.96
N LYS A 121 11.67 19.26 -3.91
CA LYS A 121 13.09 19.47 -4.25
C LYS A 121 13.32 19.62 -5.76
N ASP A 122 12.34 19.23 -6.58
CA ASP A 122 12.33 19.36 -8.05
C ASP A 122 11.64 20.64 -8.56
N LEU A 123 11.26 21.56 -7.67
CA LEU A 123 10.41 22.73 -7.98
C LEU A 123 11.13 24.07 -7.74
N SER A 124 12.42 24.16 -8.07
CA SER A 124 13.20 25.40 -7.91
C SER A 124 12.95 26.46 -8.99
N SER A 125 12.03 26.24 -9.94
CA SER A 125 11.56 27.29 -10.86
C SER A 125 10.04 27.42 -10.79
N ILE A 126 9.57 28.57 -10.29
CA ILE A 126 8.15 28.91 -10.25
C ILE A 126 7.73 29.24 -11.69
N SER A 127 7.10 28.29 -12.38
CA SER A 127 6.56 28.50 -13.73
C SER A 127 5.06 28.83 -13.68
N PHE A 128 4.58 29.47 -14.75
CA PHE A 128 3.18 29.87 -14.97
C PHE A 128 2.18 28.70 -14.82
N GLU A 129 2.63 27.45 -14.99
CA GLU A 129 1.85 26.24 -14.71
C GLU A 129 1.40 26.12 -13.25
N MET A 130 2.20 26.59 -12.29
CA MET A 130 1.88 26.48 -10.87
C MET A 130 0.71 27.39 -10.45
N ILE A 131 0.54 28.52 -11.15
CA ILE A 131 -0.62 29.43 -10.98
C ILE A 131 -1.90 28.75 -11.50
N LYS A 132 -1.82 28.06 -12.65
CA LYS A 132 -2.92 27.27 -13.20
C LYS A 132 -3.29 26.10 -12.28
N MET A 133 -2.30 25.50 -11.61
CA MET A 133 -2.46 24.39 -10.67
C MET A 133 -3.18 24.81 -9.36
N ILE A 134 -3.01 26.05 -8.89
CA ILE A 134 -3.70 26.59 -7.71
C ILE A 134 -5.20 26.79 -7.98
N HIS A 135 -5.56 27.25 -9.18
CA HIS A 135 -6.96 27.42 -9.59
C HIS A 135 -7.69 26.06 -9.78
N GLY A 136 -6.97 25.04 -10.27
CA GLY A 136 -7.51 23.67 -10.42
C GLY A 136 -7.73 22.90 -9.12
N LYS A 137 -7.09 23.29 -8.00
CA LYS A 137 -7.18 22.57 -6.71
C LYS A 137 -8.59 22.60 -6.10
N GLY A 138 -9.39 23.65 -6.31
CA GLY A 138 -10.76 23.72 -5.79
C GLY A 138 -11.68 22.65 -6.40
N VAL A 139 -11.55 22.44 -7.71
CA VAL A 139 -12.31 21.42 -8.46
C VAL A 139 -11.77 20.02 -8.20
N ALA A 140 -10.45 19.85 -8.16
CA ALA A 140 -9.82 18.56 -7.83
C ALA A 140 -10.13 18.10 -6.40
N LEU A 141 -10.17 19.02 -5.42
CA LEU A 141 -10.55 18.71 -4.04
C LEU A 141 -12.02 18.29 -3.95
N LYS A 142 -12.93 18.98 -4.64
CA LYS A 142 -14.36 18.62 -4.69
C LYS A 142 -14.57 17.24 -5.32
N ASN A 143 -13.85 16.92 -6.40
CA ASN A 143 -13.89 15.61 -7.04
C ASN A 143 -13.27 14.52 -6.16
N ASN A 144 -12.16 14.79 -5.47
CA ASN A 144 -11.54 13.86 -4.53
C ASN A 144 -12.42 13.57 -3.30
N VAL A 145 -13.14 14.57 -2.78
CA VAL A 145 -14.10 14.39 -1.68
C VAL A 145 -15.28 13.52 -2.13
N ARG A 146 -15.84 13.80 -3.32
CA ARG A 146 -16.95 13.01 -3.88
C ARG A 146 -16.54 11.56 -4.19
N LYS A 147 -15.33 11.37 -4.71
CA LYS A 147 -14.74 10.05 -4.96
C LYS A 147 -14.41 9.32 -3.65
N GLY A 148 -13.94 10.03 -2.63
CA GLY A 148 -13.75 9.49 -1.27
C GLY A 148 -15.03 8.99 -0.63
N THR A 149 -16.14 9.71 -0.79
CA THR A 149 -17.44 9.28 -0.28
C THR A 149 -18.00 8.05 -1.01
N SER A 150 -17.78 7.92 -2.33
CA SER A 150 -18.22 6.73 -3.08
C SER A 150 -17.34 5.52 -2.80
N SER A 151 -16.01 5.71 -2.67
CA SER A 151 -15.07 4.64 -2.37
C SER A 151 -15.18 4.10 -0.94
N LEU A 152 -15.75 4.88 -0.02
CA LEU A 152 -16.09 4.47 1.35
C LEU A 152 -17.58 4.08 1.50
N SER A 153 -18.25 3.74 0.40
CA SER A 153 -19.61 3.19 0.44
C SER A 153 -19.69 1.90 1.26
N LYS A 154 -20.88 1.59 1.79
CA LYS A 154 -21.08 0.39 2.62
C LYS A 154 -20.78 -0.88 1.83
N GLU A 155 -21.08 -0.87 0.53
CA GLU A 155 -20.81 -1.94 -0.42
C GLU A 155 -19.29 -2.17 -0.57
N ASN A 156 -18.51 -1.13 -0.89
CA ASN A 156 -17.06 -1.23 -1.04
C ASN A 156 -16.36 -1.61 0.28
N LEU A 157 -16.82 -1.07 1.41
CA LEU A 157 -16.30 -1.44 2.73
C LEU A 157 -16.59 -2.91 3.06
N ASN A 158 -17.77 -3.43 2.72
CA ASN A 158 -18.09 -4.84 2.92
C ASN A 158 -17.22 -5.76 2.05
N GLU A 159 -16.91 -5.37 0.82
CA GLU A 159 -15.98 -6.11 -0.02
C GLU A 159 -14.56 -6.12 0.57
N ILE A 160 -14.06 -4.96 1.04
CA ILE A 160 -12.75 -4.86 1.69
C ILE A 160 -12.70 -5.73 2.97
N VAL A 161 -13.73 -5.68 3.81
CA VAL A 161 -13.80 -6.47 5.05
C VAL A 161 -13.83 -7.97 4.77
N LYS A 162 -14.51 -8.40 3.69
CA LYS A 162 -14.50 -9.79 3.24
C LYS A 162 -13.16 -10.21 2.65
N ASP A 163 -12.43 -9.28 2.03
CA ASP A 163 -11.17 -9.58 1.35
C ASP A 163 -9.98 -9.62 2.32
N ILE A 164 -9.92 -8.72 3.33
CA ILE A 164 -8.82 -8.62 4.30
C ILE A 164 -8.37 -9.98 4.89
N PRO A 165 -9.27 -10.86 5.37
CA PRO A 165 -8.87 -12.15 5.96
C PRO A 165 -8.16 -13.10 4.99
N ARG A 166 -8.30 -12.88 3.67
CA ARG A 166 -7.65 -13.69 2.63
C ARG A 166 -6.19 -13.32 2.41
N HIS A 167 -5.71 -12.19 2.94
CA HIS A 167 -4.33 -11.73 2.77
C HIS A 167 -3.43 -12.25 3.88
N SER A 168 -2.17 -12.55 3.54
CA SER A 168 -1.14 -12.91 4.52
C SER A 168 0.09 -12.03 4.36
N TYR A 169 0.63 -11.60 5.50
CA TYR A 169 1.85 -10.78 5.56
C TYR A 169 3.09 -11.60 5.88
N THR A 170 2.91 -12.88 6.21
CA THR A 170 3.98 -13.78 6.67
C THR A 170 4.08 -15.03 5.83
N ASN A 171 2.98 -15.55 5.27
CA ASN A 171 2.97 -16.81 4.54
C ASN A 171 2.67 -16.58 3.06
N TYR A 172 3.24 -17.44 2.20
CA TYR A 172 2.85 -17.49 0.78
C TYR A 172 1.53 -18.23 0.67
N LEU A 173 0.55 -17.57 0.07
CA LEU A 173 -0.81 -18.09 -0.11
C LEU A 173 -1.04 -18.59 -1.52
N ASN A 174 -0.41 -17.94 -2.49
CA ASN A 174 -0.55 -18.23 -3.90
C ASN A 174 0.63 -19.09 -4.36
N LYS A 175 0.35 -20.36 -4.66
CA LYS A 175 1.29 -21.36 -5.15
C LYS A 175 0.65 -22.14 -6.28
N GLU A 176 1.44 -22.44 -7.31
CA GLU A 176 1.03 -23.31 -8.42
C GLU A 176 -0.28 -22.86 -9.10
N THR A 177 -0.57 -21.56 -9.11
CA THR A 177 -1.80 -21.00 -9.71
C THR A 177 -1.64 -20.73 -11.21
N LEU A 178 -0.41 -20.50 -11.67
CA LEU A 178 -0.10 -20.37 -13.10
C LEU A 178 0.02 -21.76 -13.71
N THR A 179 -0.82 -22.03 -14.72
CA THR A 179 -0.89 -23.33 -15.40
C THR A 179 0.25 -23.51 -16.40
N ASN A 180 0.55 -24.76 -16.76
CA ASN A 180 1.49 -25.05 -17.85
C ASN A 180 1.08 -24.38 -19.16
N GLN A 181 -0.23 -24.32 -19.45
CA GLN A 181 -0.76 -23.60 -20.60
C GLN A 181 -0.38 -22.11 -20.59
N TYR A 182 -0.41 -21.44 -19.44
CA TYR A 182 0.05 -20.05 -19.34
C TYR A 182 1.53 -19.92 -19.70
N PHE A 183 2.38 -20.84 -19.24
CA PHE A 183 3.80 -20.83 -19.59
C PHE A 183 4.04 -21.13 -21.07
N GLU A 184 3.28 -22.05 -21.67
CA GLU A 184 3.33 -22.31 -23.12
C GLU A 184 2.92 -21.08 -23.94
N GLU A 185 1.91 -20.32 -23.51
CA GLU A 185 1.53 -19.05 -24.15
C GLU A 185 2.65 -18.01 -24.06
N CYS A 186 3.32 -17.90 -22.91
CA CYS A 186 4.51 -17.05 -22.76
C CYS A 186 5.65 -17.50 -23.69
N GLU A 187 5.93 -18.80 -23.76
CA GLU A 187 7.01 -19.35 -24.60
C GLU A 187 6.73 -19.15 -26.10
N LYS A 188 5.47 -19.28 -26.54
CA LYS A 188 5.05 -18.95 -27.91
C LYS A 188 5.32 -17.49 -28.30
N SER A 189 5.35 -16.59 -27.33
CA SER A 189 5.60 -15.15 -27.55
C SER A 189 7.08 -14.77 -27.56
N LEU A 190 8.02 -15.72 -27.40
CA LEU A 190 9.46 -15.45 -27.33
C LEU A 190 10.05 -14.81 -28.59
N GLU A 191 9.40 -15.01 -29.75
CA GLU A 191 9.80 -14.37 -31.01
C GLU A 191 9.49 -12.86 -31.04
N ASP A 192 8.52 -12.40 -30.24
CA ASP A 192 8.32 -10.97 -30.03
C ASP A 192 9.47 -10.41 -29.21
N LYS A 193 10.17 -9.43 -29.79
CA LYS A 193 11.33 -8.75 -29.20
C LYS A 193 10.98 -7.72 -28.14
N HIS A 194 9.76 -7.74 -27.62
CA HIS A 194 9.28 -6.81 -26.61
C HIS A 194 8.60 -7.53 -25.43
N LEU A 195 8.59 -6.81 -24.31
CA LEU A 195 7.64 -7.00 -23.22
C LEU A 195 6.67 -5.83 -23.21
N TYR A 196 5.48 -6.08 -22.68
CA TYR A 196 4.41 -5.10 -22.61
C TYR A 196 4.13 -4.75 -21.16
N ILE A 197 4.10 -3.45 -20.86
CA ILE A 197 3.76 -2.89 -19.55
C ILE A 197 2.39 -2.26 -19.68
N ILE A 198 1.45 -2.75 -18.88
CA ILE A 198 0.05 -2.33 -18.91
C ILE A 198 -0.20 -1.46 -17.69
N ILE A 199 -0.51 -0.19 -17.90
CA ILE A 199 -0.91 0.73 -16.84
C ILE A 199 -2.43 0.81 -16.85
N SER A 200 -3.07 0.47 -15.74
CA SER A 200 -4.52 0.31 -15.71
C SER A 200 -5.19 1.12 -14.60
N SER A 201 -6.40 1.58 -14.91
CA SER A 201 -7.32 2.24 -13.98
C SER A 201 -8.55 1.34 -13.82
N THR A 202 -8.49 0.42 -12.87
CA THR A 202 -9.39 -0.77 -12.86
C THR A 202 -10.46 -0.72 -11.79
N GLY A 203 -10.45 0.29 -10.91
CA GLY A 203 -11.57 0.54 -9.99
C GLY A 203 -11.83 -0.49 -8.90
N SER A 204 -10.97 -1.48 -8.66
CA SER A 204 -11.20 -2.41 -7.54
C SER A 204 -11.34 -1.65 -6.21
N PRO A 205 -12.17 -2.08 -5.24
CA PRO A 205 -12.35 -1.37 -3.97
C PRO A 205 -11.03 -1.10 -3.23
N ALA A 206 -10.11 -2.07 -3.27
CA ALA A 206 -8.76 -1.91 -2.74
C ALA A 206 -7.98 -0.83 -3.51
N SER A 207 -8.04 -0.87 -4.85
CA SER A 207 -7.42 0.11 -5.73
C SER A 207 -8.03 1.52 -5.60
N GLU A 208 -9.31 1.63 -5.26
CA GLU A 208 -9.99 2.89 -4.95
C GLU A 208 -9.51 3.47 -3.62
N LEU A 209 -9.45 2.66 -2.56
CA LEU A 209 -8.90 3.07 -1.28
C LEU A 209 -7.44 3.54 -1.43
N ILE A 210 -6.63 2.81 -2.21
CA ILE A 210 -5.25 3.18 -2.57
C ILE A 210 -5.23 4.49 -3.37
N SER A 211 -6.17 4.71 -4.29
CA SER A 211 -6.25 5.95 -5.09
C SER A 211 -6.50 7.19 -4.22
N LEU A 212 -7.26 7.05 -3.12
CA LEU A 212 -7.47 8.13 -2.15
C LEU A 212 -6.17 8.55 -1.45
N PHE A 213 -5.28 7.59 -1.17
CA PHE A 213 -3.99 7.85 -0.53
C PHE A 213 -2.88 8.27 -1.52
N THR A 214 -2.97 7.83 -2.77
CA THR A 214 -1.95 8.08 -3.81
C THR A 214 -2.25 9.26 -4.71
N HIS A 215 -3.50 9.75 -4.73
CA HIS A 215 -4.01 10.85 -5.58
C HIS A 215 -3.81 10.62 -7.08
N LYS A 216 -3.71 9.37 -7.56
CA LYS A 216 -3.50 9.05 -8.98
C LYS A 216 -4.59 8.12 -9.53
N THR A 217 -4.99 8.37 -10.78
CA THR A 217 -6.07 7.68 -11.49
C THR A 217 -5.67 6.29 -11.98
N TYR A 218 -4.40 6.10 -12.32
CA TYR A 218 -3.81 4.79 -12.65
C TYR A 218 -3.17 4.19 -11.42
N ASN A 219 -3.71 3.08 -10.96
CA ASN A 219 -3.41 2.49 -9.65
C ASN A 219 -2.95 1.03 -9.75
N HIS A 220 -2.85 0.48 -10.96
CA HIS A 220 -2.35 -0.87 -11.19
C HIS A 220 -1.40 -0.94 -12.38
N VAL A 221 -0.46 -1.87 -12.32
CA VAL A 221 0.48 -2.15 -13.40
C VAL A 221 0.70 -3.65 -13.54
N SER A 222 0.67 -4.12 -14.79
CA SER A 222 0.86 -5.53 -15.13
C SER A 222 1.93 -5.68 -16.20
N LEU A 223 2.50 -6.87 -16.32
CA LEU A 223 3.43 -7.25 -17.38
C LEU A 223 2.73 -8.21 -18.34
N SER A 224 3.06 -8.19 -19.63
CA SER A 224 2.67 -9.22 -20.59
C SER A 224 3.81 -9.50 -21.56
N PHE A 225 3.88 -10.73 -22.06
CA PHE A 225 4.88 -11.17 -23.02
C PHE A 225 4.43 -11.07 -24.48
N ASP A 226 3.14 -10.85 -24.72
CA ASP A 226 2.53 -10.75 -26.04
C ASP A 226 1.75 -9.44 -26.20
N ARG A 227 1.66 -8.97 -27.44
CA ARG A 227 0.97 -7.72 -27.77
C ARG A 227 -0.53 -7.82 -27.57
N GLU A 228 -1.10 -9.01 -27.73
CA GLU A 228 -2.53 -9.31 -27.65
C GLU A 228 -3.03 -9.46 -26.20
N LEU A 229 -2.13 -9.31 -25.21
CA LEU A 229 -2.43 -9.35 -23.78
C LEU A 229 -3.08 -10.67 -23.33
N LYS A 230 -2.62 -11.80 -23.89
CA LYS A 230 -3.03 -13.14 -23.45
C LYS A 230 -2.28 -13.56 -22.19
N THR A 231 -1.04 -13.08 -22.03
CA THR A 231 -0.10 -13.45 -20.96
C THR A 231 0.04 -12.38 -19.88
N ILE A 232 -1.02 -11.61 -19.60
CA ILE A 232 -0.98 -10.58 -18.56
C ILE A 232 -0.75 -11.24 -17.21
N ILE A 233 0.18 -10.69 -16.45
CA ILE A 233 0.55 -11.14 -15.12
C ILE A 233 0.86 -9.98 -14.19
N SER A 234 0.41 -10.09 -12.95
CA SER A 234 0.73 -9.11 -11.92
C SER A 234 0.64 -9.72 -10.52
N TYR A 235 1.13 -8.98 -9.53
CA TYR A 235 0.75 -9.19 -8.14
C TYR A 235 -0.54 -8.44 -7.84
N ASN A 236 -1.61 -9.16 -7.49
CA ASN A 236 -2.92 -8.59 -7.19
C ASN A 236 -3.60 -9.29 -6.00
N GLY A 237 -4.75 -8.75 -5.58
CA GLY A 237 -5.54 -9.29 -4.47
C GLY A 237 -6.19 -10.65 -4.74
N GLY A 238 -6.05 -11.21 -5.95
CA GLY A 238 -6.79 -12.38 -6.39
C GLY A 238 -8.20 -12.00 -6.84
N GLU A 239 -8.60 -12.49 -8.01
CA GLU A 239 -9.96 -12.35 -8.53
C GLU A 239 -10.74 -13.63 -8.25
N ASN A 240 -11.99 -13.50 -7.79
CA ASN A 240 -12.85 -14.64 -7.41
C ASN A 240 -12.19 -15.57 -6.39
N VAL A 241 -12.04 -16.86 -6.72
CA VAL A 241 -11.45 -17.92 -5.87
C VAL A 241 -9.92 -17.91 -5.83
N ALA A 242 -9.25 -17.10 -6.64
CA ALA A 242 -7.79 -17.08 -6.69
C ALA A 242 -7.19 -16.49 -5.40
N PRO A 243 -6.11 -17.08 -4.84
CA PRO A 243 -5.44 -16.51 -3.67
C PRO A 243 -4.68 -15.22 -4.03
N PRO A 244 -4.59 -14.24 -3.10
CA PRO A 244 -3.81 -13.03 -3.31
C PRO A 244 -2.33 -13.34 -3.54
N GLY A 245 -1.72 -12.74 -4.57
CA GLY A 245 -0.34 -13.00 -4.95
C GLY A 245 -0.11 -12.78 -6.44
N LEU A 246 0.82 -13.55 -7.02
CA LEU A 246 1.12 -13.56 -8.44
C LEU A 246 0.02 -14.31 -9.20
N ASN A 247 -0.70 -13.61 -10.07
CA ASN A 247 -1.82 -14.18 -10.83
C ASN A 247 -1.74 -13.78 -12.30
N ARG A 248 -2.19 -14.69 -13.17
CA ARG A 248 -2.57 -14.35 -14.54
C ARG A 248 -3.80 -13.44 -14.51
N GLU A 249 -3.81 -12.38 -15.29
CA GLU A 249 -4.97 -11.48 -15.43
C GLU A 249 -5.62 -11.67 -16.79
N GLN A 250 -6.93 -11.47 -16.85
CA GLN A 250 -7.70 -11.44 -18.08
C GLN A 250 -8.21 -10.03 -18.31
N LEU A 251 -8.23 -9.60 -19.58
CA LEU A 251 -8.69 -8.27 -19.96
C LEU A 251 -10.08 -7.92 -19.39
N VAL A 252 -10.97 -8.90 -19.33
CA VAL A 252 -12.34 -8.75 -18.81
C VAL A 252 -12.37 -8.26 -17.36
N PHE A 253 -11.34 -8.54 -16.56
CA PHE A 253 -11.30 -8.16 -15.15
C PHE A 253 -10.86 -6.71 -14.93
N PHE A 254 -10.44 -5.99 -15.97
CA PHE A 254 -10.15 -4.57 -15.88
C PHE A 254 -11.39 -3.69 -16.07
N ASN A 255 -12.48 -4.22 -16.66
CA ASN A 255 -13.72 -3.49 -16.89
C ASN A 255 -14.66 -3.53 -15.68
N LYS A 256 -14.26 -2.90 -14.56
CA LYS A 256 -15.04 -2.89 -13.32
C LYS A 256 -15.65 -1.54 -12.95
N LYS A 257 -15.45 -0.53 -13.80
CA LYS A 257 -15.99 0.82 -13.61
C LYS A 257 -16.23 1.49 -14.97
N ASP A 258 -17.16 2.43 -15.01
CA ASP A 258 -17.61 3.10 -16.24
C ASP A 258 -16.51 3.93 -16.95
N ASP A 259 -15.43 4.29 -16.25
CA ASP A 259 -14.26 4.98 -16.80
C ASP A 259 -13.00 4.10 -16.77
N ALA A 260 -13.16 2.78 -16.82
CA ALA A 260 -12.04 1.86 -16.87
C ALA A 260 -11.26 2.01 -18.19
N SER A 261 -9.95 2.20 -18.08
CA SER A 261 -9.06 2.15 -19.22
C SER A 261 -7.70 1.54 -18.89
N ILE A 262 -7.05 1.00 -19.93
CA ILE A 262 -5.68 0.52 -19.88
C ILE A 262 -4.85 1.18 -20.98
N MET A 263 -3.61 1.53 -20.62
CA MET A 263 -2.59 2.01 -21.54
C MET A 263 -1.50 0.96 -21.67
N VAL A 264 -1.18 0.56 -22.90
CA VAL A 264 -0.17 -0.46 -23.18
C VAL A 264 1.08 0.19 -23.73
N TYR A 265 2.20 -0.08 -23.08
CA TYR A 265 3.53 0.32 -23.52
C TYR A 265 4.35 -0.92 -23.83
N LYS A 266 5.33 -0.81 -24.73
CA LYS A 266 6.30 -1.86 -24.98
C LYS A 266 7.72 -1.41 -24.66
N ILE A 267 8.53 -2.34 -24.18
CA ILE A 267 9.97 -2.17 -23.95
C ILE A 267 10.74 -3.25 -24.72
N PRO A 268 11.85 -2.91 -25.40
CA PRO A 268 12.70 -3.91 -26.04
C PRO A 268 13.20 -4.94 -25.02
N ALA A 269 12.99 -6.22 -25.33
CA ALA A 269 13.37 -7.34 -24.50
C ALA A 269 13.88 -8.49 -25.38
N PRO A 270 15.20 -8.76 -25.40
CA PRO A 270 15.75 -9.90 -26.11
C PRO A 270 15.14 -11.22 -25.63
N ARG A 271 15.08 -12.21 -26.53
CA ARG A 271 14.56 -13.57 -26.24
C ARG A 271 15.12 -14.16 -24.94
N GLU A 272 16.44 -14.06 -24.74
CA GLU A 272 17.13 -14.57 -23.54
C GLU A 272 16.61 -13.92 -22.25
N LYS A 273 16.35 -12.60 -22.28
CA LYS A 273 15.81 -11.86 -21.15
C LYS A 273 14.37 -12.26 -20.86
N LYS A 274 13.54 -12.42 -21.91
CA LYS A 274 12.17 -12.93 -21.78
C LYS A 274 12.16 -14.34 -21.18
N GLN A 275 13.01 -15.24 -21.68
CA GLN A 275 13.14 -16.60 -21.14
C GLN A 275 13.52 -16.58 -19.65
N ALA A 276 14.53 -15.80 -19.28
CA ALA A 276 14.94 -15.66 -17.88
C ALA A 276 13.79 -15.17 -16.98
N ILE A 277 12.96 -14.24 -17.47
CA ILE A 277 11.77 -13.78 -16.75
C ILE A 277 10.72 -14.89 -16.61
N ILE A 278 10.44 -15.65 -17.67
CA ILE A 278 9.52 -16.79 -17.63
C ILE A 278 9.98 -17.81 -16.58
N ASP A 279 11.27 -18.16 -16.59
CA ASP A 279 11.85 -19.11 -15.64
C ASP A 279 11.77 -18.58 -14.20
N LYS A 280 12.00 -17.26 -14.01
CA LYS A 280 11.87 -16.63 -12.69
C LYS A 280 10.43 -16.61 -12.20
N ILE A 281 9.47 -16.38 -13.08
CA ILE A 281 8.03 -16.45 -12.76
C ILE A 281 7.65 -17.89 -12.39
N ARG A 282 8.18 -18.90 -13.09
CA ARG A 282 7.98 -20.32 -12.75
C ARG A 282 8.53 -20.65 -11.35
N GLU A 283 9.73 -20.16 -11.03
CA GLU A 283 10.30 -20.28 -9.69
C GLU A 283 9.40 -19.64 -8.62
N ILE A 284 8.93 -18.41 -8.84
CA ILE A 284 8.01 -17.72 -7.91
C ILE A 284 6.70 -18.48 -7.75
N ASN A 285 6.14 -19.01 -8.84
CA ASN A 285 4.91 -19.81 -8.82
C ASN A 285 5.06 -21.08 -7.96
N ASN A 286 6.22 -21.75 -8.06
CA ASN A 286 6.52 -22.98 -7.30
C ASN A 286 6.81 -22.67 -5.81
N VAL A 287 7.62 -21.65 -5.53
CA VAL A 287 7.96 -21.24 -4.15
C VAL A 287 6.74 -20.69 -3.43
N GLY A 288 5.97 -19.88 -4.15
CA GLY A 288 4.79 -19.17 -3.69
C GLY A 288 4.99 -17.67 -3.56
N SER A 289 3.86 -16.98 -3.51
CA SER A 289 3.74 -15.53 -3.42
C SER A 289 2.56 -15.10 -2.53
N ALA A 290 2.55 -13.82 -2.13
CA ALA A 290 1.40 -13.18 -1.51
C ALA A 290 1.32 -11.69 -1.90
N TYR A 291 0.12 -11.12 -1.86
CA TYR A 291 -0.08 -9.70 -2.12
C TYR A 291 0.18 -8.84 -0.89
N ASN A 292 1.00 -7.79 -1.04
CA ASN A 292 1.41 -6.95 0.09
C ASN A 292 0.42 -5.80 0.38
N LEU A 293 -0.78 -6.13 0.87
CA LEU A 293 -1.81 -5.13 1.17
C LEU A 293 -1.37 -4.09 2.23
N VAL A 294 -0.63 -4.51 3.27
CA VAL A 294 -0.13 -3.61 4.34
C VAL A 294 1.08 -2.79 3.87
N GLY A 295 1.88 -3.32 2.96
CA GLY A 295 3.00 -2.61 2.34
C GLY A 295 2.58 -1.40 1.51
N LEU A 296 1.32 -1.34 1.05
CA LEU A 296 0.79 -0.15 0.38
C LEU A 296 0.80 1.09 1.29
N VAL A 297 0.63 0.90 2.60
CA VAL A 297 0.66 1.99 3.59
C VAL A 297 2.05 2.11 4.25
N THR A 298 2.67 0.97 4.57
CA THR A 298 3.90 0.92 5.39
C THR A 298 5.19 0.85 4.57
N LYS A 299 5.11 0.55 3.27
CA LYS A 299 6.24 0.26 2.35
C LYS A 299 7.20 -0.81 2.86
N PHE A 300 6.70 -1.69 3.72
CA PHE A 300 7.46 -2.75 4.37
C PHE A 300 7.02 -4.12 3.83
N SER A 301 7.97 -5.03 3.68
CA SER A 301 7.70 -6.45 3.37
C SER A 301 8.61 -7.32 4.21
N ILE A 302 8.04 -8.38 4.80
CA ILE A 302 8.73 -9.25 5.77
C ILE A 302 9.47 -10.40 5.06
N ARG A 303 9.03 -10.78 3.85
CA ARG A 303 9.60 -11.91 3.09
C ARG A 303 9.76 -11.55 1.60
N PRO A 304 10.71 -12.20 0.89
CA PRO A 304 10.73 -12.21 -0.58
C PRO A 304 9.36 -12.65 -1.13
N ASN A 305 8.98 -12.31 -2.35
CA ASN A 305 7.69 -12.71 -2.97
C ASN A 305 6.40 -12.29 -2.23
N ILE A 306 6.48 -11.38 -1.26
CA ILE A 306 5.32 -10.63 -0.75
C ILE A 306 5.43 -9.20 -1.30
N MET A 307 4.74 -8.95 -2.40
CA MET A 307 4.90 -7.73 -3.21
C MET A 307 3.54 -7.14 -3.61
N PHE A 308 3.55 -5.86 -3.99
CA PHE A 308 2.45 -5.25 -4.73
C PHE A 308 2.81 -5.17 -6.23
N CYS A 309 1.84 -4.87 -7.09
CA CYS A 309 1.95 -4.92 -8.55
C CYS A 309 3.18 -4.18 -9.11
N SER A 310 3.36 -2.90 -8.75
CA SER A 310 4.48 -2.08 -9.24
C SER A 310 5.83 -2.51 -8.70
N GLN A 311 5.90 -3.07 -7.49
CA GLN A 311 7.13 -3.64 -6.96
C GLN A 311 7.54 -4.86 -7.79
N PHE A 312 6.60 -5.76 -8.09
CA PHE A 312 6.86 -6.94 -8.90
C PHE A 312 7.35 -6.58 -10.31
N VAL A 313 6.63 -5.72 -11.03
CA VAL A 313 7.02 -5.34 -12.40
C VAL A 313 8.39 -4.65 -12.41
N TYR A 314 8.71 -3.86 -11.39
CA TYR A 314 10.03 -3.23 -11.29
C TYR A 314 11.14 -4.24 -10.99
N GLU A 315 10.92 -5.14 -10.02
CA GLU A 315 11.91 -6.17 -9.64
C GLU A 315 12.16 -7.17 -10.77
N ILE A 316 11.13 -7.55 -11.54
CA ILE A 316 11.28 -8.51 -12.63
C ILE A 316 12.01 -7.91 -13.84
N LEU A 317 11.76 -6.64 -14.16
CA LEU A 317 12.54 -5.90 -15.17
C LEU A 317 13.99 -5.74 -14.70
N LYS A 318 14.19 -5.39 -13.43
CA LYS A 318 15.52 -5.26 -12.84
C LYS A 318 16.31 -6.56 -12.85
N PHE A 319 15.66 -7.68 -12.50
CA PHE A 319 16.24 -9.01 -12.58
C PHE A 319 16.74 -9.33 -13.99
N ALA A 320 15.99 -8.93 -15.02
CA ALA A 320 16.37 -9.13 -16.41
C ALA A 320 17.39 -8.09 -16.93
N GLY A 321 17.72 -7.05 -16.17
CA GLY A 321 18.53 -5.92 -16.66
C GLY A 321 17.81 -5.08 -17.71
N LEU A 322 16.48 -4.98 -17.59
CA LEU A 322 15.59 -4.18 -18.42
C LEU A 322 15.07 -2.94 -17.67
N GLU A 323 15.57 -2.66 -16.45
CA GLU A 323 15.21 -1.43 -15.76
C GLU A 323 15.73 -0.20 -16.52
N TYR A 324 14.89 0.83 -16.60
CA TYR A 324 15.19 2.07 -17.33
C TYR A 324 15.09 3.31 -16.45
N PHE A 325 14.79 3.13 -15.16
CA PHE A 325 14.81 4.17 -14.15
C PHE A 325 15.26 3.59 -12.80
N HIS A 326 15.80 4.44 -11.92
CA HIS A 326 16.27 4.02 -10.61
C HIS A 326 15.31 4.44 -9.50
N SER A 327 14.85 3.46 -8.73
CA SER A 327 14.05 3.65 -7.53
C SER A 327 14.27 2.52 -6.53
N THR A 328 13.83 2.73 -5.28
CA THR A 328 13.64 1.63 -4.33
C THR A 328 12.35 0.91 -4.71
N SER A 329 12.39 -0.40 -4.96
CA SER A 329 11.23 -1.16 -5.45
C SER A 329 9.97 -1.02 -4.60
N THR A 330 10.11 -0.94 -3.27
CA THR A 330 9.00 -0.70 -2.33
C THR A 330 8.40 0.71 -2.38
N LYS A 331 8.97 1.62 -3.19
CA LYS A 331 8.48 2.99 -3.41
C LYS A 331 7.92 3.21 -4.81
N VAL A 332 8.10 2.26 -5.73
CA VAL A 332 7.67 2.40 -7.12
C VAL A 332 6.15 2.38 -7.19
N LYS A 333 5.57 3.37 -7.84
CA LYS A 333 4.13 3.45 -8.13
C LYS A 333 3.88 3.00 -9.58
N PRO A 334 2.66 2.55 -9.93
CA PRO A 334 2.30 2.21 -11.30
C PRO A 334 2.63 3.32 -12.32
N THR A 335 2.34 4.58 -11.99
CA THR A 335 2.62 5.73 -12.87
C THR A 335 4.10 6.01 -13.08
N ASP A 336 4.97 5.57 -12.15
CA ASP A 336 6.41 5.84 -12.22
C ASP A 336 7.04 5.18 -13.45
N PHE A 337 6.45 4.09 -13.95
CA PHE A 337 6.89 3.44 -15.18
C PHE A 337 6.80 4.36 -16.39
N VAL A 338 5.88 5.33 -16.40
CA VAL A 338 5.74 6.32 -17.48
C VAL A 338 6.43 7.63 -17.09
N GLU A 339 6.22 8.11 -15.86
CA GLU A 339 6.72 9.41 -15.40
C GLU A 339 8.24 9.46 -15.26
N ASN A 340 8.89 8.35 -14.90
CA ASN A 340 10.35 8.28 -14.77
C ASN A 340 11.04 7.75 -16.04
N ASP A 341 10.31 7.60 -17.16
CA ASP A 341 10.92 7.23 -18.44
C ASP A 341 11.59 8.42 -19.14
N TYR A 342 12.58 9.02 -18.46
CA TYR A 342 13.28 10.22 -18.94
C TYR A 342 13.97 10.02 -20.30
N TYR A 343 14.37 8.79 -20.60
CA TYR A 343 15.07 8.42 -21.83
C TYR A 343 14.16 7.76 -22.87
N ARG A 344 12.83 7.78 -22.66
CA ARG A 344 11.81 7.28 -23.60
C ARG A 344 12.09 5.86 -24.07
N LYS A 345 12.45 4.98 -23.14
CA LYS A 345 12.67 3.55 -23.38
C LYS A 345 11.37 2.82 -23.65
N LEU A 346 10.25 3.30 -23.12
CA LEU A 346 8.92 2.80 -23.42
C LEU A 346 8.38 3.42 -24.71
N GLN A 347 7.73 2.58 -25.52
CA GLN A 347 6.94 3.03 -26.65
C GLN A 347 5.47 2.76 -26.38
N PHE A 348 4.62 3.78 -26.46
CA PHE A 348 3.18 3.61 -26.40
C PHE A 348 2.70 2.75 -27.57
N CYS A 349 1.80 1.80 -27.29
CA CYS A 349 1.24 0.89 -28.29
C CYS A 349 -0.20 1.26 -28.61
N TYR A 350 -1.08 1.22 -27.62
CA TYR A 350 -2.50 1.50 -27.76
C TYR A 350 -3.15 1.71 -26.38
N GLU A 351 -4.33 2.31 -26.37
CA GLU A 351 -5.20 2.45 -25.21
C GLU A 351 -6.48 1.64 -25.47
N ILE A 352 -6.97 0.96 -24.44
CA ILE A 352 -8.32 0.37 -24.46
C ILE A 352 -9.13 1.12 -23.40
N LYS A 353 -10.22 1.75 -23.83
CA LYS A 353 -11.23 2.31 -22.95
C LYS A 353 -12.46 1.41 -23.03
N PHE A 354 -12.83 0.81 -21.90
CA PHE A 354 -13.84 -0.24 -21.90
C PHE A 354 -15.27 0.26 -22.08
N ASN A 355 -15.49 1.57 -21.95
CA ASN A 355 -16.78 2.23 -22.19
C ASN A 355 -17.00 2.67 -23.66
N GLU A 356 -15.96 2.59 -24.49
CA GLU A 356 -16.00 2.91 -25.92
C GLU A 356 -15.95 1.64 -26.80
N LEU A 357 -15.93 0.46 -26.17
CA LEU A 357 -16.05 -0.87 -26.80
C LEU A 357 -17.49 -1.35 -26.76
#